data_AF-A0A2T5GVQ1-F1
#
_entry.id   AF-A0A2T5GVQ1-F1
#
_cell.length_a   1.000
_cell.length_b   1.000
_cell.length_c   1.000
_cell.angle_alpha   90.00
_cell.angle_beta   90.00
_cell.angle_gamma   90.00
#
_symmetry.space_group_name_H-M   'P 1'
#
loop_
_entity.id
_entity.type
_entity.pdbx_description
1 polymer ?
#
loop_
_entity_poly.entity_id
_entity_poly.type
_entity_poly.pdbx_seq_one_letter_code
_entity_poly.pdbx_strand_id
1 'polypeptide(L)'
;MHRIAAALLMVVAPSVTVAQDTGLDSFTGTLSIEKDEVILTRCDLGSSRYLLRDAAGATAVARYRKDGTPAYADVIARFSEEGSRNVLTVTGFADLTPGKSCHLLDALDAPSQPEAPKPKDASTHRRIEGSTATQGSLVGHYYLMGVMETGSELLLRPDGMFVWSLSYGALDQDAQGAWHVEHDDVVLVTAAPIVRKPLFSYLSTGPWTDEAEQERRTRERSAIEAAIRARCPIFPAPEVMATSGEAGVPALRVRRERAATVLRTAIAARSTVETLAASLMAKPAATGAGTDRPGADRVRQAVHDWLNARQAALDAAHAAGLPEPALADPTLPAVCTMPPDEPAENTPGLPPGLGIQILDPESDTPARGITVALQFADGTEQRLVTDRNGLALVPGELPANAVGAMIHAKTKAGAAAVSFAPVRSGIIRVGMDMRQLMARPFDTLRLRIVGGALVPDTFDNGRYERQP
;
A
#
# COMPACT_ATOMS: atom_id res chain seq x y z
N MET A 1 62.77 25.89 -9.94
CA MET A 1 61.57 26.31 -10.70
C MET A 1 60.52 25.21 -10.58
N HIS A 2 59.38 25.52 -9.94
CA HIS A 2 58.33 24.56 -9.57
C HIS A 2 57.52 24.09 -10.79
N ARG A 3 57.25 22.79 -10.90
CA ARG A 3 56.20 22.24 -11.78
C ARG A 3 55.03 21.79 -10.92
N ILE A 4 53.93 22.51 -11.04
CA ILE A 4 52.65 22.27 -10.34
C ILE A 4 51.92 21.14 -11.07
N ALA A 5 51.57 20.08 -10.33
CA ALA A 5 50.64 19.05 -10.78
C ALA A 5 49.20 19.53 -10.48
N ALA A 6 48.37 19.65 -11.52
CA ALA A 6 46.95 19.93 -11.37
C ALA A 6 46.17 18.60 -11.34
N ALA A 7 45.66 18.24 -10.17
CA ALA A 7 44.72 17.14 -10.00
C ALA A 7 43.31 17.60 -10.42
N LEU A 8 42.72 16.91 -11.38
CA LEU A 8 41.35 17.15 -11.84
C LEU A 8 40.38 16.38 -10.93
N LEU A 9 39.69 17.08 -10.03
CA LEU A 9 38.60 16.52 -9.22
C LEU A 9 37.35 16.35 -10.11
N MET A 10 36.93 15.12 -10.39
CA MET A 10 35.60 14.86 -10.95
C MET A 10 34.57 14.97 -9.83
N VAL A 11 33.66 15.93 -9.94
CA VAL A 11 32.46 16.03 -9.11
C VAL A 11 31.43 15.03 -9.63
N VAL A 12 31.14 13.99 -8.84
CA VAL A 12 30.02 13.08 -9.08
C VAL A 12 28.76 13.76 -8.56
N ALA A 13 27.86 14.15 -9.45
CA ALA A 13 26.53 14.63 -9.07
C ALA A 13 25.65 13.42 -8.66
N PRO A 14 24.90 13.49 -7.55
CA PRO A 14 23.95 12.44 -7.20
C PRO A 14 22.77 12.45 -8.17
N SER A 15 22.45 11.28 -8.71
CA SER A 15 21.23 11.05 -9.49
C SER A 15 20.02 11.28 -8.58
N VAL A 16 19.19 12.26 -8.91
CA VAL A 16 17.90 12.47 -8.26
C VAL A 16 16.98 11.35 -8.72
N THR A 17 16.63 10.46 -7.79
CA THR A 17 15.58 9.47 -7.97
C THR A 17 14.26 10.20 -8.18
N VAL A 18 13.65 10.05 -9.35
CA VAL A 18 12.31 10.56 -9.62
C VAL A 18 11.34 9.72 -8.79
N ALA A 19 10.81 10.30 -7.71
CA ALA A 19 9.73 9.74 -6.92
C ALA A 19 8.49 9.57 -7.83
N GLN A 20 7.89 8.38 -7.82
CA GLN A 20 6.67 8.09 -8.56
C GLN A 20 5.53 8.96 -8.02
N ASP A 21 4.88 9.74 -8.88
CA ASP A 21 3.73 10.59 -8.53
C ASP A 21 2.50 9.70 -8.32
N THR A 22 2.27 9.30 -7.07
CA THR A 22 1.03 8.62 -6.65
C THR A 22 -0.08 9.67 -6.54
N GLY A 23 -1.28 9.34 -7.00
CA GLY A 23 -2.47 10.17 -6.84
C GLY A 23 -2.79 10.49 -5.37
N LEU A 24 -3.88 11.22 -5.13
CA LEU A 24 -4.41 11.35 -3.76
C LEU A 24 -4.94 9.97 -3.33
N ASP A 25 -4.35 9.43 -2.26
CA ASP A 25 -4.74 8.17 -1.64
C ASP A 25 -5.31 8.44 -0.24
N SER A 26 -6.10 7.50 0.28
CA SER A 26 -6.57 7.52 1.67
C SER A 26 -5.65 6.71 2.56
N PHE A 27 -5.23 7.31 3.68
CA PHE A 27 -4.36 6.72 4.68
C PHE A 27 -5.06 6.72 6.05
N THR A 28 -5.56 5.57 6.45
CA THR A 28 -6.20 5.35 7.75
C THR A 28 -5.15 5.16 8.85
N GLY A 29 -5.26 5.91 9.95
CA GLY A 29 -4.28 5.89 11.03
C GLY A 29 -4.69 6.67 12.28
N THR A 30 -3.83 6.59 13.31
CA THR A 30 -3.89 7.46 14.48
C THR A 30 -3.05 8.71 14.22
N LEU A 31 -3.66 9.89 14.37
CA LEU A 31 -3.00 11.18 14.38
C LEU A 31 -2.46 11.48 15.78
N SER A 32 -1.22 11.96 15.87
CA SER A 32 -0.62 12.45 17.11
C SER A 32 0.22 13.70 16.84
N ILE A 33 0.55 14.45 17.90
CA ILE A 33 1.48 15.57 17.83
C ILE A 33 2.75 15.16 18.57
N GLU A 34 3.86 15.09 17.86
CA GLU A 34 5.17 14.73 18.40
C GLU A 34 6.18 15.82 18.07
N LYS A 35 6.76 16.46 19.10
CA LYS A 35 7.74 17.56 18.93
C LYS A 35 7.25 18.66 17.96
N ASP A 36 6.00 19.05 18.13
CA ASP A 36 5.26 20.00 17.27
C ASP A 36 4.95 19.49 15.85
N GLU A 37 5.41 18.30 15.44
CA GLU A 37 5.04 17.70 14.15
C GLU A 37 3.77 16.86 14.27
N VAL A 38 2.87 16.93 13.27
CA VAL A 38 1.69 16.06 13.21
C VAL A 38 2.08 14.77 12.50
N ILE A 39 1.88 13.65 13.17
CA ILE A 39 2.25 12.32 12.69
C ILE A 39 1.00 11.48 12.48
N LEU A 40 0.95 10.73 11.39
CA LEU A 40 0.00 9.64 11.19
C LEU A 40 0.76 8.32 11.37
N THR A 41 0.32 7.52 12.34
CA THR A 41 0.73 6.11 12.45
C THR A 41 -0.37 5.26 11.84
N ARG A 42 -0.10 4.63 10.69
CA ARG A 42 -1.11 3.86 9.97
C ARG A 42 -1.62 2.68 10.76
N CYS A 43 -2.91 2.39 10.63
CA CYS A 43 -3.55 1.18 11.17
C CYS A 43 -3.20 -0.06 10.31
N ASP A 44 -1.90 -0.27 10.04
CA ASP A 44 -1.38 -1.38 9.27
C ASP A 44 -0.36 -2.19 10.08
N LEU A 45 -0.08 -3.42 9.64
CA LEU A 45 0.86 -4.35 10.29
C LEU A 45 2.28 -3.78 10.46
N GLY A 46 2.65 -2.77 9.66
CA GLY A 46 3.95 -2.12 9.73
C GLY A 46 3.99 -0.93 10.70
N SER A 47 2.83 -0.47 11.19
CA SER A 47 2.67 0.80 11.92
C SER A 47 3.40 1.95 11.21
N SER A 48 3.23 2.01 9.89
CA SER A 48 3.99 2.94 9.05
C SER A 48 3.72 4.39 9.48
N ARG A 49 4.79 5.13 9.79
CA ARG A 49 4.71 6.50 10.32
C ARG A 49 4.97 7.53 9.24
N TYR A 50 4.12 8.54 9.19
CA TYR A 50 4.19 9.61 8.20
C TYR A 50 4.15 10.98 8.86
N LEU A 51 5.03 11.87 8.43
CA LEU A 51 4.94 13.29 8.76
C LEU A 51 3.88 13.96 7.89
N LEU A 52 2.96 14.70 8.49
CA LEU A 52 1.91 15.39 7.77
C LEU A 52 2.27 16.85 7.51
N ARG A 53 2.02 17.31 6.28
CA ARG A 53 2.10 18.71 5.87
C ARG A 53 0.82 19.08 5.12
N ASP A 54 0.33 20.29 5.30
CA ASP A 54 -0.79 20.77 4.48
C ASP A 54 -0.38 20.90 3.01
N ALA A 55 -1.25 20.45 2.10
CA ALA A 55 -1.19 20.79 0.69
C ALA A 55 -1.39 22.30 0.48
N ALA A 56 -1.01 22.82 -0.69
CA ALA A 56 -1.22 24.23 -1.01
C ALA A 56 -2.71 24.62 -0.88
N GLY A 57 -3.01 25.53 0.04
CA GLY A 57 -4.38 25.98 0.35
C GLY A 57 -5.14 25.15 1.39
N ALA A 58 -4.59 24.01 1.83
CA ALA A 58 -5.15 23.23 2.94
C ALA A 58 -4.69 23.79 4.30
N THR A 59 -5.46 23.49 5.35
CA THR A 59 -5.19 23.94 6.73
C THR A 59 -5.56 22.89 7.77
N ALA A 60 -5.75 21.63 7.36
CA ALA A 60 -6.20 20.56 8.24
C ALA A 60 -5.11 20.19 9.26
N VAL A 61 -3.86 20.09 8.79
CA VAL A 61 -2.70 19.75 9.62
C VAL A 61 -2.38 20.91 10.56
N ALA A 62 -2.37 22.15 10.04
CA ALA A 62 -2.12 23.34 10.84
C ALA A 62 -3.20 23.58 11.91
N ARG A 63 -4.46 23.20 11.64
CA ARG A 63 -5.53 23.24 12.65
C ARG A 63 -5.30 22.20 13.73
N TYR A 64 -5.08 20.94 13.35
CA TYR A 64 -4.85 19.86 14.31
C TYR A 64 -3.59 20.08 15.15
N ARG A 65 -2.53 20.68 14.61
CA ARG A 65 -1.30 20.99 15.36
C ARG A 65 -1.52 21.90 16.58
N LYS A 66 -2.53 22.77 16.57
CA LYS A 66 -2.72 23.76 17.64
C LYS A 66 -3.14 23.14 18.98
N ASP A 67 -4.04 22.17 18.93
CA ASP A 67 -4.73 21.61 20.10
C ASP A 67 -5.21 20.16 19.90
N GLY A 68 -4.71 19.46 18.87
CA GLY A 68 -5.10 18.10 18.55
C GLY A 68 -4.69 17.10 19.64
N THR A 69 -5.69 16.41 20.19
CA THR A 69 -5.49 15.19 21.00
C THR A 69 -5.42 13.97 20.09
N PRO A 70 -4.73 12.88 20.47
CA PRO A 70 -4.67 11.66 19.67
C PRO A 70 -6.04 11.26 19.11
N ALA A 71 -6.13 11.05 17.80
CA ALA A 71 -7.40 10.85 17.12
C ALA A 71 -7.26 9.87 15.97
N TYR A 72 -8.27 9.04 15.76
CA TYR A 72 -8.40 8.21 14.57
C TYR A 72 -8.84 9.10 13.40
N ALA A 73 -8.26 8.92 12.22
CA ALA A 73 -8.71 9.61 11.02
C ALA A 73 -8.35 8.86 9.74
N ASP A 74 -9.14 9.09 8.71
CA ASP A 74 -8.79 8.83 7.32
C ASP A 74 -8.13 10.08 6.72
N VAL A 75 -6.84 9.99 6.41
CA VAL A 75 -6.07 11.12 5.87
C VAL A 75 -6.04 11.04 4.35
N ILE A 76 -6.61 12.05 3.69
CA ILE A 76 -6.56 12.17 2.23
C ILE A 76 -5.29 12.94 1.87
N ALA A 77 -4.34 12.28 1.23
CA ALA A 77 -3.02 12.86 1.00
C ALA A 77 -2.29 12.28 -0.21
N ARG A 78 -1.22 12.97 -0.62
CA ARG A 78 -0.20 12.44 -1.53
C ARG A 78 1.03 12.00 -0.74
N PHE A 79 1.53 10.80 -1.05
CA PHE A 79 2.77 10.29 -0.47
C PHE A 79 4.02 10.84 -1.17
N SER A 80 5.07 11.06 -0.39
CA SER A 80 6.41 11.40 -0.85
C SER A 80 7.47 10.94 0.17
N GLU A 81 8.69 10.71 -0.30
CA GLU A 81 9.84 10.41 0.55
C GLU A 81 10.77 11.63 0.62
N GLU A 82 10.96 12.18 1.82
CA GLU A 82 11.92 13.27 2.08
C GLU A 82 13.10 12.70 2.88
N GLY A 83 14.17 12.30 2.18
CA GLY A 83 15.33 11.67 2.80
C GLY A 83 14.99 10.30 3.39
N SER A 84 15.09 10.15 4.71
CA SER A 84 14.70 8.92 5.42
C SER A 84 13.31 8.99 6.06
N ARG A 85 12.52 10.05 5.78
CA ARG A 85 11.18 10.26 6.35
C ARG A 85 10.11 10.13 5.28
N ASN A 86 9.04 9.42 5.63
CA ASN A 86 7.83 9.32 4.84
C ASN A 86 6.95 10.54 5.12
N VAL A 87 6.52 11.26 4.08
CA VAL A 87 5.76 12.51 4.21
C VAL A 87 4.45 12.41 3.43
N LEU A 88 3.36 12.83 4.07
CA LEU A 88 2.04 12.96 3.47
C LEU A 88 1.70 14.44 3.29
N THR A 89 1.46 14.84 2.04
CA THR A 89 0.92 16.15 1.69
C THR A 89 -0.60 16.07 1.72
N VAL A 90 -1.20 16.60 2.79
CA VAL A 90 -2.59 16.38 3.20
C VAL A 90 -3.52 17.44 2.61
N THR A 91 -4.60 16.99 1.98
CA THR A 91 -5.70 17.87 1.55
C THR A 91 -6.80 17.98 2.60
N GLY A 92 -7.03 16.92 3.39
CA GLY A 92 -7.98 16.93 4.50
C GLY A 92 -7.97 15.67 5.35
N PHE A 93 -8.70 15.71 6.46
CA PHE A 93 -9.02 14.56 7.30
C PHE A 93 -10.51 14.22 7.13
N ALA A 94 -10.81 12.95 6.93
CA ALA A 94 -12.14 12.36 7.00
C ALA A 94 -12.25 11.52 8.29
N ASP A 95 -13.48 11.37 8.80
CA ASP A 95 -13.82 10.51 9.94
C ASP A 95 -12.97 10.72 11.21
N LEU A 96 -12.55 11.97 11.45
CA LEU A 96 -11.75 12.36 12.61
C LEU A 96 -12.49 12.09 13.92
N THR A 97 -11.98 11.15 14.71
CA THR A 97 -12.55 10.74 16.00
C THR A 97 -11.54 10.94 17.14
N PRO A 98 -11.64 12.05 17.90
CA PRO A 98 -10.76 12.34 19.02
C PRO A 98 -10.78 11.27 20.12
N GLY A 99 -9.63 11.00 20.73
CA GLY A 99 -9.48 10.07 21.84
C GLY A 99 -9.46 8.59 21.45
N LYS A 100 -9.62 8.25 20.17
CA LYS A 100 -9.45 6.89 19.65
C LYS A 100 -8.08 6.72 19.01
N SER A 101 -7.40 5.62 19.32
CA SER A 101 -6.22 5.13 18.58
C SER A 101 -6.56 3.76 18.01
N CYS A 102 -6.16 3.49 16.77
CA CYS A 102 -6.22 2.15 16.20
C CYS A 102 -5.02 1.28 16.61
N HIS A 103 -4.02 1.87 17.28
CA HIS A 103 -2.92 1.16 17.92
C HIS A 103 -3.27 0.96 19.38
N LEU A 104 -3.79 -0.23 19.70
CA LEU A 104 -4.20 -0.61 21.05
C LEU A 104 -3.07 -0.39 22.07
N LEU A 105 -1.80 -0.56 21.67
CA LEU A 105 -0.64 -0.31 22.53
C LEU A 105 -0.47 1.17 22.93
N ASP A 106 -0.84 2.12 22.08
CA ASP A 106 -0.77 3.56 22.41
C ASP A 106 -1.85 3.95 23.44
N ALA A 107 -2.95 3.19 23.51
CA ALA A 107 -3.97 3.33 24.55
C ALA A 107 -3.51 2.74 25.90
N LEU A 108 -2.45 1.92 25.91
CA LEU A 108 -1.85 1.36 27.12
C LEU A 108 -0.78 2.27 27.75
N ASP A 109 -0.20 3.20 26.99
CA ASP A 109 0.90 4.09 27.43
C ASP A 109 0.45 5.53 27.76
N ALA A 110 -0.81 5.88 27.55
CA ALA A 110 -1.31 7.23 27.85
C ALA A 110 -1.42 7.45 29.38
N PRO A 111 -0.76 8.47 29.96
CA PRO A 111 -1.02 8.85 31.34
C PRO A 111 -2.48 9.31 31.47
N SER A 112 -3.20 8.68 32.38
CA SER A 112 -4.59 8.95 32.71
C SER A 112 -4.84 10.45 32.86
N GLN A 113 -5.66 11.06 32.00
CA GLN A 113 -6.13 12.44 32.18
C GLN A 113 -7.20 12.51 33.30
N PRO A 114 -7.38 13.69 33.92
CA PRO A 114 -7.95 13.78 35.25
C PRO A 114 -9.49 13.71 35.30
N GLU A 115 -9.95 12.84 36.20
CA GLU A 115 -11.22 12.78 36.96
C GLU A 115 -12.43 13.60 36.45
N ALA A 116 -13.48 12.86 36.04
CA ALA A 116 -14.88 13.30 36.12
C ALA A 116 -15.58 12.55 37.29
N PRO A 117 -16.65 13.09 37.88
CA PRO A 117 -16.92 13.00 39.32
C PRO A 117 -17.37 11.62 39.78
N LYS A 118 -16.77 11.17 40.89
CA LYS A 118 -17.09 9.94 41.62
C LYS A 118 -18.60 9.76 41.86
N PRO A 119 -19.18 8.62 41.44
CA PRO A 119 -20.31 8.06 42.15
C PRO A 119 -19.84 7.67 43.55
N LYS A 120 -20.48 8.27 44.56
CA LYS A 120 -20.35 7.84 45.95
C LYS A 120 -20.98 6.45 46.06
N ASP A 121 -20.12 5.45 46.02
CA ASP A 121 -20.12 4.27 46.90
C ASP A 121 -19.01 3.34 46.42
N ALA A 122 -17.78 3.73 46.76
CA ALA A 122 -16.64 2.82 46.73
C ALA A 122 -16.87 1.78 47.83
N SER A 123 -17.53 0.67 47.49
CA SER A 123 -17.37 -0.55 48.26
C SER A 123 -15.91 -0.99 48.10
N THR A 124 -15.12 -0.73 49.13
CA THR A 124 -13.79 -1.31 49.36
C THR A 124 -13.78 -2.79 48.96
N HIS A 125 -13.12 -3.12 47.84
CA HIS A 125 -12.81 -4.50 47.48
C HIS A 125 -11.80 -5.05 48.49
N ARG A 126 -12.35 -5.77 49.47
CA ARG A 126 -11.62 -6.58 50.44
C ARG A 126 -10.82 -7.64 49.69
N ARG A 127 -9.51 -7.73 49.96
CA ARG A 127 -8.68 -8.92 49.69
C ARG A 127 -9.48 -10.16 50.11
N ILE A 128 -9.87 -11.01 49.16
CA ILE A 128 -10.35 -12.35 49.50
C ILE A 128 -9.10 -13.15 49.82
N GLU A 129 -8.79 -13.28 51.11
CA GLU A 129 -7.82 -14.28 51.55
C GLU A 129 -8.39 -15.66 51.21
N GLY A 130 -7.69 -16.37 50.30
CA GLY A 130 -7.95 -17.77 49.99
C GLY A 130 -8.51 -18.06 48.60
N SER A 131 -7.79 -17.69 47.52
CA SER A 131 -8.04 -18.34 46.23
C SER A 131 -7.65 -19.82 46.32
N THR A 132 -8.65 -20.68 46.37
CA THR A 132 -8.53 -22.15 46.30
C THR A 132 -8.66 -22.67 44.86
N ALA A 133 -8.51 -21.78 43.88
CA ALA A 133 -8.63 -22.14 42.47
C ALA A 133 -7.46 -23.05 42.06
N THR A 134 -7.78 -24.33 41.85
CA THR A 134 -6.84 -25.29 41.28
C THR A 134 -6.85 -25.17 39.76
N GLN A 135 -5.74 -25.49 39.10
CA GLN A 135 -5.62 -25.46 37.63
C GLN A 135 -6.79 -26.21 36.95
N GLY A 136 -7.19 -27.37 37.48
CA GLY A 136 -8.34 -28.13 36.95
C GLY A 136 -9.67 -27.36 37.00
N SER A 137 -9.90 -26.52 38.02
CA SER A 137 -11.13 -25.72 38.13
C SER A 137 -11.21 -24.56 37.13
N LEU A 138 -10.07 -24.14 36.57
CA LEU A 138 -9.97 -23.01 35.64
C LEU A 138 -10.01 -23.44 34.16
N VAL A 139 -9.95 -24.74 33.87
CA VAL A 139 -10.12 -25.27 32.51
C VAL A 139 -11.48 -24.87 31.94
N GLY A 140 -11.49 -24.33 30.73
CA GLY A 140 -12.73 -23.92 30.08
C GLY A 140 -12.52 -22.90 28.97
N HIS A 141 -13.62 -22.59 28.29
CA HIS A 141 -13.68 -21.54 27.28
C HIS A 141 -14.27 -20.27 27.88
N TYR A 142 -13.61 -19.14 27.65
CA TYR A 142 -13.96 -17.85 28.20
C TYR A 142 -14.11 -16.82 27.09
N TYR A 143 -15.05 -15.91 27.28
CA TYR A 143 -15.35 -14.82 26.36
C TYR A 143 -15.13 -13.49 27.05
N LEU A 144 -14.48 -12.55 26.35
CA LEU A 144 -14.30 -11.19 26.85
C LEU A 144 -15.64 -10.46 26.90
N MET A 145 -16.02 -10.02 28.09
CA MET A 145 -17.21 -9.23 28.37
C MET A 145 -16.82 -7.83 28.82
N GLY A 146 -17.72 -6.86 28.58
CA GLY A 146 -17.57 -5.49 29.08
C GLY A 146 -16.76 -4.54 28.20
N VAL A 147 -16.27 -5.00 27.03
CA VAL A 147 -15.55 -4.17 26.05
C VAL A 147 -16.38 -4.06 24.78
N MET A 148 -16.60 -2.84 24.30
CA MET A 148 -17.39 -2.56 23.09
C MET A 148 -16.50 -2.65 21.84
N GLU A 149 -17.04 -3.16 20.73
CA GLU A 149 -16.34 -3.30 19.43
C GLU A 149 -15.13 -4.25 19.46
N THR A 150 -14.97 -5.02 20.53
CA THR A 150 -13.88 -5.99 20.71
C THR A 150 -14.44 -7.38 21.00
N GLY A 151 -14.09 -8.35 20.17
CA GLY A 151 -14.31 -9.76 20.44
C GLY A 151 -13.01 -10.40 20.91
N SER A 152 -13.04 -11.20 21.97
CA SER A 152 -11.87 -12.00 22.35
C SER A 152 -12.30 -13.28 23.06
N GLU A 153 -11.61 -14.36 22.74
CA GLU A 153 -11.84 -15.68 23.29
C GLU A 153 -10.56 -16.21 23.93
N LEU A 154 -10.72 -16.96 25.02
CA LEU A 154 -9.62 -17.61 25.72
C LEU A 154 -10.04 -19.04 26.08
N LEU A 155 -9.32 -20.02 25.57
CA LEU A 155 -9.47 -21.42 25.93
C LEU A 155 -8.31 -21.84 26.81
N LEU A 156 -8.60 -22.23 28.06
CA LEU A 156 -7.65 -22.88 28.97
C LEU A 156 -7.87 -24.39 28.92
N ARG A 157 -6.90 -25.15 28.40
CA ARG A 157 -6.99 -26.61 28.25
C ARG A 157 -6.45 -27.34 29.50
N PRO A 158 -6.94 -28.56 29.78
CA PRO A 158 -6.49 -29.34 30.94
C PRO A 158 -5.04 -29.82 30.85
N ASP A 159 -4.44 -29.82 29.67
CA ASP A 159 -3.02 -30.16 29.43
C ASP A 159 -2.06 -28.99 29.73
N GLY A 160 -2.57 -27.86 30.25
CA GLY A 160 -1.75 -26.68 30.52
C GLY A 160 -1.48 -25.82 29.29
N MET A 161 -2.15 -26.06 28.16
CA MET A 161 -2.05 -25.22 26.96
C MET A 161 -3.21 -24.21 26.87
N PHE A 162 -2.96 -23.04 26.30
CA PHE A 162 -4.01 -22.05 26.02
C PHE A 162 -4.08 -21.72 24.53
N VAL A 163 -5.27 -21.28 24.11
CA VAL A 163 -5.50 -20.60 22.84
C VAL A 163 -6.22 -19.29 23.16
N TRP A 164 -5.75 -18.19 22.58
CA TRP A 164 -6.31 -16.86 22.76
C TRP A 164 -6.45 -16.20 21.41
N SER A 165 -7.58 -15.53 21.18
CA SER A 165 -7.84 -14.74 19.98
C SER A 165 -8.44 -13.39 20.35
N LEU A 166 -8.19 -12.39 19.53
CA LEU A 166 -8.72 -11.03 19.65
C LEU A 166 -9.06 -10.52 18.25
N SER A 167 -10.27 -9.97 18.11
CA SER A 167 -10.71 -9.26 16.94
C SER A 167 -11.18 -7.87 17.34
N TYR A 168 -10.60 -6.85 16.71
CA TYR A 168 -10.92 -5.45 16.92
C TYR A 168 -10.83 -4.68 15.60
N GLY A 169 -11.99 -4.30 15.04
CA GLY A 169 -12.04 -3.65 13.73
C GLY A 169 -11.44 -4.53 12.63
N ALA A 170 -10.31 -4.10 12.05
CA ALA A 170 -9.56 -4.85 11.03
C ALA A 170 -8.31 -5.58 11.60
N LEU A 171 -8.12 -5.55 12.92
CA LEU A 171 -7.03 -6.23 13.60
C LEU A 171 -7.53 -7.57 14.16
N ASP A 172 -6.91 -8.65 13.71
CA ASP A 172 -7.04 -9.98 14.30
C ASP A 172 -5.68 -10.41 14.87
N GLN A 173 -5.69 -10.90 16.10
CA GLN A 173 -4.50 -11.39 16.80
C GLN A 173 -4.78 -12.72 17.47
N ASP A 174 -3.78 -13.60 17.44
CA ASP A 174 -3.85 -14.90 18.09
C ASP A 174 -2.58 -15.17 18.90
N ALA A 175 -2.75 -15.88 20.02
CA ALA A 175 -1.65 -16.36 20.84
C ALA A 175 -1.94 -17.77 21.34
N GLN A 176 -0.91 -18.60 21.38
CA GLN A 176 -0.97 -19.95 21.93
C GLN A 176 0.27 -20.21 22.77
N GLY A 177 0.15 -21.02 23.80
CA GLY A 177 1.27 -21.31 24.68
C GLY A 177 0.88 -22.10 25.91
N ALA A 178 1.74 -22.03 26.93
CA ALA A 178 1.49 -22.68 28.20
C ALA A 178 0.79 -21.72 29.16
N TRP A 179 -0.03 -22.26 30.05
CA TRP A 179 -0.62 -21.49 31.14
C TRP A 179 -0.47 -22.23 32.47
N HIS A 180 -0.39 -21.44 33.54
CA HIS A 180 -0.35 -21.94 34.90
C HIS A 180 -0.99 -20.94 35.86
N VAL A 181 -1.22 -21.37 37.09
CA VAL A 181 -1.76 -20.52 38.15
C VAL A 181 -0.62 -20.09 39.07
N GLU A 182 -0.46 -18.79 39.27
CA GLU A 182 0.46 -18.21 40.25
C GLU A 182 -0.36 -17.40 41.27
N HIS A 183 -0.49 -17.89 42.50
CA HIS A 183 -1.28 -17.24 43.56
C HIS A 183 -2.72 -16.96 43.13
N ASP A 184 -3.06 -15.69 42.87
CA ASP A 184 -4.38 -15.22 42.48
C ASP A 184 -4.47 -14.91 40.98
N ASP A 185 -3.46 -15.27 40.19
CA ASP A 185 -3.36 -14.98 38.76
C ASP A 185 -3.29 -16.25 37.91
N VAL A 186 -3.97 -16.21 36.76
CA VAL A 186 -3.69 -17.09 35.62
C VAL A 186 -2.62 -16.40 34.77
N VAL A 187 -1.50 -17.09 34.55
CA VAL A 187 -0.38 -16.59 33.75
C VAL A 187 -0.36 -17.35 32.43
N LEU A 188 -0.50 -16.61 31.33
CA LEU A 188 -0.38 -17.13 29.97
C LEU A 188 1.01 -16.80 29.44
N VAL A 189 1.76 -17.80 29.00
CA VAL A 189 3.10 -17.64 28.43
C VAL A 189 3.06 -18.05 26.97
N THR A 190 3.13 -17.07 26.08
CA THR A 190 3.05 -17.30 24.62
C THR A 190 4.26 -18.12 24.16
N ALA A 191 3.99 -19.19 23.41
CA ALA A 191 5.06 -19.97 22.80
C ALA A 191 5.91 -19.07 21.90
N ALA A 192 7.22 -19.10 22.11
CA ALA A 192 8.14 -18.50 21.14
C ALA A 192 7.96 -19.22 19.79
N PRO A 193 8.07 -18.50 18.65
CA PRO A 193 8.13 -19.14 17.35
C PRO A 193 9.17 -20.26 17.38
N ILE A 194 8.82 -21.44 16.86
CA ILE A 194 9.75 -22.57 16.84
C ILE A 194 10.87 -22.20 15.86
N VAL A 195 11.96 -21.61 16.37
CA VAL A 195 13.13 -21.13 15.61
C VAL A 195 13.75 -22.22 14.72
N ARG A 196 13.41 -23.50 14.96
CA ARG A 196 13.86 -24.63 14.15
C ARG A 196 13.16 -24.74 12.80
N LYS A 197 11.97 -24.18 12.61
CA LYS A 197 11.28 -24.22 11.31
C LYS A 197 11.77 -23.04 10.45
N PRO A 198 12.31 -23.27 9.25
CA PRO A 198 12.78 -22.18 8.41
C PRO A 198 11.60 -21.28 8.02
N LEU A 199 11.82 -19.96 7.96
CA LEU A 199 10.81 -19.00 7.52
C LEU A 199 10.36 -19.28 6.08
N PHE A 200 11.31 -19.69 5.22
CA PHE A 200 11.06 -20.02 3.82
C PHE A 200 11.37 -21.49 3.55
N SER A 201 10.50 -22.15 2.81
CA SER A 201 10.69 -23.56 2.41
C SER A 201 10.23 -23.80 0.98
N TYR A 202 11.03 -24.51 0.18
CA TYR A 202 10.58 -25.00 -1.12
C TYR A 202 9.35 -25.91 -0.94
N LEU A 203 8.29 -25.65 -1.71
CA LEU A 203 7.07 -26.46 -1.69
C LEU A 203 7.03 -27.39 -2.91
N SER A 204 7.08 -26.81 -4.10
CA SER A 204 6.96 -27.55 -5.36
C SER A 204 7.37 -26.71 -6.56
N THR A 205 7.47 -27.35 -7.73
CA THR A 205 7.54 -26.67 -9.01
C THR A 205 6.32 -27.10 -9.81
N GLY A 206 5.45 -26.14 -10.12
CA GLY A 206 4.24 -26.34 -10.90
C GLY A 206 4.44 -25.98 -12.38
N PRO A 207 3.48 -26.35 -13.25
CA PRO A 207 3.49 -25.92 -14.64
C PRO A 207 3.38 -24.39 -14.75
N TRP A 208 3.76 -23.85 -15.91
CA TRP A 208 3.44 -22.47 -16.27
C TRP A 208 1.92 -22.35 -16.45
N THR A 209 1.28 -21.46 -15.69
CA THR A 209 -0.19 -21.34 -15.67
C THR A 209 -0.68 -20.24 -16.60
N ASP A 210 -1.96 -20.27 -16.94
CA ASP A 210 -2.59 -19.22 -17.76
C ASP A 210 -2.53 -17.85 -17.06
N GLU A 211 -2.63 -17.82 -15.73
CA GLU A 211 -2.47 -16.59 -14.95
C GLU A 211 -1.05 -16.03 -15.04
N ALA A 212 -0.03 -16.89 -14.98
CA ALA A 212 1.36 -16.48 -15.14
C ALA A 212 1.61 -15.93 -16.56
N GLU A 213 0.99 -16.54 -17.56
CA GLU A 213 1.07 -16.08 -18.94
C GLU A 213 0.35 -14.74 -19.15
N GLN A 214 -0.84 -14.56 -18.58
CA GLN A 214 -1.58 -13.30 -18.60
C GLN A 214 -0.78 -12.16 -17.94
N GLU A 215 -0.14 -12.45 -16.80
CA GLU A 215 0.70 -11.50 -16.08
C GLU A 215 1.96 -11.15 -16.89
N ARG A 216 2.59 -12.12 -17.55
CA ARG A 216 3.74 -11.87 -18.46
C ARG A 216 3.35 -10.90 -19.57
N ARG A 217 2.24 -11.16 -20.27
CA ARG A 217 1.73 -10.27 -21.33
C ARG A 217 1.40 -8.88 -20.80
N THR A 218 0.81 -8.80 -19.62
CA THR A 218 0.49 -7.50 -18.97
C THR A 218 1.76 -6.69 -18.70
N ARG A 219 2.83 -7.35 -18.23
CA ARG A 219 4.14 -6.71 -17.99
C ARG A 219 4.82 -6.28 -19.29
N GLU A 220 4.81 -7.13 -20.31
CA GLU A 220 5.34 -6.80 -21.65
C GLU A 220 4.60 -5.60 -22.25
N ARG A 221 3.27 -5.58 -22.17
CA ARG A 221 2.46 -4.45 -22.63
C ARG A 221 2.73 -3.17 -21.85
N SER A 222 2.85 -3.26 -20.53
CA SER A 222 3.20 -2.13 -19.67
C SER A 222 4.59 -1.58 -19.99
N ALA A 223 5.56 -2.45 -20.32
CA ALA A 223 6.89 -2.04 -20.75
C ALA A 223 6.88 -1.34 -22.12
N ILE A 224 6.07 -1.85 -23.07
CA ILE A 224 5.85 -1.19 -24.36
C ILE A 224 5.21 0.19 -24.16
N GLU A 225 4.18 0.28 -23.32
CA GLU A 225 3.53 1.55 -22.99
C GLU A 225 4.51 2.53 -22.35
N ALA A 226 5.29 2.09 -21.36
CA ALA A 226 6.31 2.91 -20.73
C ALA A 226 7.37 3.39 -21.73
N ALA A 227 7.81 2.52 -22.65
CA ALA A 227 8.74 2.88 -23.71
C ALA A 227 8.13 3.89 -24.70
N ILE A 228 6.85 3.76 -25.05
CA ILE A 228 6.12 4.74 -25.86
C ILE A 228 6.04 6.07 -25.11
N ARG A 229 5.63 6.06 -23.84
CA ARG A 229 5.49 7.26 -22.99
C ARG A 229 6.83 8.00 -22.82
N ALA A 230 7.93 7.26 -22.67
CA ALA A 230 9.28 7.84 -22.60
C ALA A 230 9.71 8.52 -23.91
N ARG A 231 9.32 7.97 -25.06
CA ARG A 231 9.61 8.53 -26.39
C ARG A 231 8.65 9.66 -26.77
N CYS A 232 7.42 9.60 -26.26
CA CYS A 232 6.29 10.46 -26.61
C CYS A 232 5.70 11.04 -25.32
N PRO A 233 6.33 12.08 -24.73
CA PRO A 233 5.85 12.76 -23.53
C PRO A 233 4.63 13.66 -23.82
N ILE A 234 3.61 13.08 -24.46
CA ILE A 234 2.41 13.75 -24.98
C ILE A 234 1.20 13.49 -24.04
N PHE A 235 1.28 12.46 -23.21
CA PHE A 235 0.18 12.04 -22.33
C PHE A 235 0.20 12.82 -21.00
N PRO A 236 -0.90 13.49 -20.61
CA PRO A 236 -1.02 14.10 -19.28
C PRO A 236 -1.14 13.04 -18.18
N ALA A 237 -0.79 13.42 -16.95
CA ALA A 237 -1.16 12.65 -15.76
C ALA A 237 -2.70 12.64 -15.61
N PRO A 238 -3.31 11.61 -14.99
CA PRO A 238 -4.76 11.60 -14.79
C PRO A 238 -5.17 12.75 -13.86
N GLU A 239 -5.96 13.70 -14.38
CA GLU A 239 -6.55 14.79 -13.61
C GLU A 239 -8.02 14.49 -13.27
N VAL A 240 -8.38 14.77 -12.02
CA VAL A 240 -9.75 14.74 -11.49
C VAL A 240 -10.47 15.99 -11.96
N MET A 241 -11.61 15.83 -12.66
CA MET A 241 -12.43 16.95 -13.09
C MET A 241 -13.20 17.57 -11.92
N ALA A 242 -13.12 18.90 -11.79
CA ALA A 242 -14.05 19.69 -10.99
C ALA A 242 -15.21 20.17 -11.89
N THR A 243 -16.44 19.95 -11.45
CA THR A 243 -17.62 20.54 -12.07
C THR A 243 -17.74 21.99 -11.65
N SER A 244 -17.97 22.89 -12.62
CA SER A 244 -18.32 24.30 -12.34
C SER A 244 -19.80 24.54 -12.63
N GLY A 245 -20.40 25.39 -11.80
CA GLY A 245 -21.84 25.55 -11.66
C GLY A 245 -22.54 26.35 -12.76
N GLU A 246 -23.86 26.22 -12.75
CA GLU A 246 -24.78 26.86 -13.68
C GLU A 246 -24.79 28.40 -13.58
N ALA A 247 -24.61 29.05 -14.72
CA ALA A 247 -25.00 30.45 -14.93
C ALA A 247 -26.24 30.50 -15.84
N GLY A 248 -27.13 31.48 -15.57
CA GLY A 248 -28.50 31.56 -16.09
C GLY A 248 -28.67 31.37 -17.61
N VAL A 249 -29.84 30.83 -17.97
CA VAL A 249 -30.17 30.29 -19.30
C VAL A 249 -30.24 31.39 -20.37
N PRO A 250 -29.31 31.42 -21.35
CA PRO A 250 -29.40 32.32 -22.49
C PRO A 250 -30.44 31.85 -23.52
N ALA A 251 -30.95 32.77 -24.34
CA ALA A 251 -31.86 32.45 -25.43
C ALA A 251 -31.26 31.38 -26.39
N LEU A 252 -32.11 30.50 -26.93
CA LEU A 252 -31.68 29.33 -27.72
C LEU A 252 -30.77 29.67 -28.91
N ARG A 253 -31.01 30.81 -29.57
CA ARG A 253 -30.16 31.30 -30.67
C ARG A 253 -28.73 31.57 -30.20
N VAL A 254 -28.59 32.24 -29.05
CA VAL A 254 -27.29 32.53 -28.44
C VAL A 254 -26.58 31.24 -28.04
N ARG A 255 -27.33 30.23 -27.55
CA ARG A 255 -26.77 28.91 -27.24
C ARG A 255 -26.24 28.17 -28.47
N ARG A 256 -26.97 28.21 -29.60
CA ARG A 256 -26.52 27.60 -30.87
C ARG A 256 -25.30 28.30 -31.47
N GLU A 257 -25.26 29.63 -31.44
CA GLU A 257 -24.10 30.42 -31.91
C GLU A 257 -22.86 30.16 -31.05
N ARG A 258 -23.05 30.01 -29.72
CA ARG A 258 -21.98 29.60 -28.80
C ARG A 258 -21.49 28.19 -29.11
N ALA A 259 -22.38 27.22 -29.29
CA ALA A 259 -22.04 25.82 -29.63
C ALA A 259 -21.20 25.73 -30.90
N ALA A 260 -21.57 26.46 -31.97
CA ALA A 260 -20.79 26.51 -33.21
C ALA A 260 -19.41 27.16 -33.05
N THR A 261 -19.27 28.11 -32.11
CA THR A 261 -18.00 28.78 -31.84
C THR A 261 -17.05 27.86 -31.09
N VAL A 262 -17.51 27.24 -29.99
CA VAL A 262 -16.67 26.32 -29.21
C VAL A 262 -16.30 25.05 -29.98
N LEU A 263 -17.18 24.57 -30.88
CA LEU A 263 -16.86 23.45 -31.77
C LEU A 263 -15.68 23.78 -32.71
N ARG A 264 -15.65 24.98 -33.29
CA ARG A 264 -14.52 25.43 -34.12
C ARG A 264 -13.24 25.54 -33.31
N THR A 265 -13.33 25.99 -32.06
CA THR A 265 -12.18 26.02 -31.14
C THR A 265 -11.65 24.61 -30.87
N ALA A 266 -12.51 23.62 -30.64
CA ALA A 266 -12.10 22.23 -30.41
C ALA A 266 -11.41 21.61 -31.63
N ILE A 267 -11.93 21.87 -32.84
CA ILE A 267 -11.30 21.41 -34.10
C ILE A 267 -9.91 22.06 -34.28
N ALA A 268 -9.79 23.37 -34.05
CA ALA A 268 -8.51 24.07 -34.16
C ALA A 268 -7.49 23.58 -33.12
N ALA A 269 -7.93 23.31 -31.88
CA ALA A 269 -7.09 22.73 -30.83
C ALA A 269 -6.59 21.34 -31.23
N ARG A 270 -7.44 20.50 -31.82
CA ARG A 270 -7.05 19.19 -32.35
C ARG A 270 -5.94 19.30 -33.40
N SER A 271 -6.12 20.16 -34.40
CA SER A 271 -5.10 20.39 -35.45
C SER A 271 -3.79 20.92 -34.88
N THR A 272 -3.85 21.68 -33.79
CA THR A 272 -2.66 22.17 -33.08
C THR A 272 -1.90 21.02 -32.41
N VAL A 273 -2.59 20.08 -31.76
CA VAL A 273 -1.98 18.86 -31.21
C VAL A 273 -1.30 18.06 -32.31
N GLU A 274 -1.99 17.78 -33.42
CA GLU A 274 -1.46 16.99 -34.53
C GLU A 274 -0.20 17.64 -35.14
N THR A 275 -0.21 18.96 -35.33
CA THR A 275 0.93 19.72 -35.87
C THR A 275 2.12 19.73 -34.93
N LEU A 276 1.90 19.97 -33.63
CA LEU A 276 2.96 20.00 -32.63
C LEU A 276 3.55 18.61 -32.39
N ALA A 277 2.72 17.56 -32.36
CA ALA A 277 3.17 16.17 -32.25
C ALA A 277 4.00 15.75 -33.46
N ALA A 278 3.59 16.09 -34.68
CA ALA A 278 4.37 15.85 -35.88
C ALA A 278 5.72 16.59 -35.88
N SER A 279 5.73 17.84 -35.41
CA SER A 279 6.93 18.69 -35.34
C SER A 279 7.94 18.20 -34.30
N LEU A 280 7.47 17.65 -33.17
CA LEU A 280 8.33 17.04 -32.14
C LEU A 280 9.10 15.83 -32.70
N MET A 281 8.47 15.04 -33.57
CA MET A 281 9.02 13.80 -34.12
C MET A 281 9.85 13.99 -35.40
N ALA A 282 9.96 15.21 -35.92
CA ALA A 282 10.80 15.52 -37.08
C ALA A 282 12.30 15.47 -36.74
N LYS A 283 13.11 14.82 -37.59
CA LYS A 283 14.59 14.83 -37.47
C LYS A 283 15.12 16.28 -37.47
N PRO A 284 16.09 16.63 -36.62
CA PRO A 284 16.72 17.95 -36.69
C PRO A 284 17.35 18.14 -38.07
N ALA A 285 17.00 19.23 -38.76
CA ALA A 285 17.69 19.62 -39.98
C ALA A 285 19.15 19.97 -39.63
N ALA A 286 20.10 19.46 -40.42
CA ALA A 286 21.55 19.63 -40.21
C ALA A 286 22.07 21.05 -40.50
N THR A 287 21.25 22.08 -40.32
CA THR A 287 21.65 23.47 -40.54
C THR A 287 21.34 24.31 -39.32
N GLY A 288 22.38 24.97 -38.79
CA GLY A 288 22.38 25.71 -37.54
C GLY A 288 21.52 26.97 -37.54
N ALA A 289 20.20 26.80 -37.55
CA ALA A 289 19.25 27.80 -37.10
C ALA A 289 18.63 27.35 -35.77
N GLY A 290 18.49 28.30 -34.85
CA GLY A 290 18.19 28.09 -33.44
C GLY A 290 17.02 27.16 -33.13
N THR A 291 17.18 26.48 -32.00
CA THR A 291 16.23 25.55 -31.39
C THR A 291 14.92 26.23 -31.05
N ASP A 292 13.88 26.00 -31.85
CA ASP A 292 12.49 26.18 -31.40
C ASP A 292 11.67 24.93 -31.75
N ARG A 293 12.25 23.76 -31.44
CA ARG A 293 11.47 22.52 -31.37
C ARG A 293 10.49 22.72 -30.20
N PRO A 294 9.16 22.59 -30.39
CA PRO A 294 8.24 22.68 -29.28
C PRO A 294 8.66 21.65 -28.24
N GLY A 295 8.95 22.10 -27.01
CA GLY A 295 9.25 21.19 -25.90
C GLY A 295 8.06 20.26 -25.65
N ALA A 296 8.32 19.10 -25.05
CA ALA A 296 7.29 18.15 -24.62
C ALA A 296 6.12 18.84 -23.90
N ASP A 297 6.42 19.85 -23.07
CA ASP A 297 5.47 20.64 -22.31
C ASP A 297 4.45 21.38 -23.18
N ARG A 298 4.88 21.88 -24.35
CA ARG A 298 4.01 22.59 -25.29
C ARG A 298 3.03 21.64 -25.98
N VAL A 299 3.45 20.40 -26.25
CA VAL A 299 2.55 19.36 -26.78
C VAL A 299 1.56 18.91 -25.71
N ARG A 300 2.02 18.72 -24.46
CA ARG A 300 1.14 18.40 -23.32
C ARG A 300 0.09 19.48 -23.07
N GLN A 301 0.50 20.75 -23.10
CA GLN A 301 -0.42 21.87 -22.99
C GLN A 301 -1.46 21.86 -24.12
N ALA A 302 -1.03 21.64 -25.37
CA ALA A 302 -1.96 21.56 -26.50
C ALA A 302 -2.96 20.39 -26.37
N VAL A 303 -2.53 19.24 -25.84
CA VAL A 303 -3.42 18.10 -25.56
C VAL A 303 -4.44 18.46 -24.48
N HIS A 304 -3.99 19.09 -23.39
CA HIS A 304 -4.87 19.58 -22.33
C HIS A 304 -5.89 20.61 -22.86
N ASP A 305 -5.42 21.57 -23.66
CA ASP A 305 -6.28 22.57 -24.30
C ASP A 305 -7.32 21.93 -25.22
N TRP A 306 -6.93 20.88 -25.97
CA TRP A 306 -7.86 20.12 -26.81
C TRP A 306 -8.90 19.35 -25.98
N LEU A 307 -8.50 18.68 -24.88
CA LEU A 307 -9.43 17.98 -23.99
C LEU A 307 -10.46 18.94 -23.40
N ASN A 308 -10.02 20.10 -22.91
CA ASN A 308 -10.91 21.14 -22.38
C ASN A 308 -11.84 21.69 -23.48
N ALA A 309 -11.31 21.96 -24.67
CA ALA A 309 -12.12 22.47 -25.79
C ALA A 309 -13.13 21.42 -26.28
N ARG A 310 -12.77 20.13 -26.30
CA ARG A 310 -13.66 19.01 -26.63
C ARG A 310 -14.80 18.95 -25.63
N GLN A 311 -14.51 18.96 -24.33
CA GLN A 311 -15.53 18.94 -23.29
C GLN A 311 -16.48 20.15 -23.41
N ALA A 312 -15.93 21.36 -23.57
CA ALA A 312 -16.74 22.57 -23.74
C ALA A 312 -17.65 22.51 -24.99
N ALA A 313 -17.20 21.86 -26.07
CA ALA A 313 -18.01 21.66 -27.28
C ALA A 313 -19.16 20.66 -27.06
N LEU A 314 -18.91 19.57 -26.32
CA LEU A 314 -19.93 18.60 -25.94
C LEU A 314 -21.01 19.26 -25.05
N ASP A 315 -20.58 19.97 -24.00
CA ASP A 315 -21.48 20.66 -23.06
C ASP A 315 -22.32 21.73 -23.76
N ALA A 316 -21.72 22.51 -24.66
CA ALA A 316 -22.44 23.55 -25.40
C ALA A 316 -23.43 22.97 -26.43
N ALA A 317 -23.10 21.85 -27.08
CA ALA A 317 -24.02 21.15 -27.98
C ALA A 317 -25.23 20.62 -27.20
N HIS A 318 -24.98 19.97 -26.06
CA HIS A 318 -26.02 19.50 -25.15
C HIS A 318 -26.92 20.66 -24.67
N ALA A 319 -26.31 21.74 -24.17
CA ALA A 319 -27.05 22.92 -23.73
C ALA A 319 -27.87 23.60 -24.86
N ALA A 320 -27.47 23.45 -26.12
CA ALA A 320 -28.18 23.98 -27.29
C ALA A 320 -29.24 23.02 -27.88
N GLY A 321 -29.38 21.80 -27.33
CA GLY A 321 -30.27 20.76 -27.87
C GLY A 321 -29.84 20.27 -29.25
N LEU A 322 -28.53 20.25 -29.51
CA LEU A 322 -27.93 19.75 -30.75
C LEU A 322 -27.41 18.31 -30.55
N PRO A 323 -27.29 17.51 -31.63
CA PRO A 323 -26.64 16.20 -31.55
C PRO A 323 -25.18 16.37 -31.11
N GLU A 324 -24.65 15.32 -30.47
CA GLU A 324 -23.26 15.29 -30.02
C GLU A 324 -22.30 15.44 -31.22
N PRO A 325 -21.38 16.41 -31.19
CA PRO A 325 -20.43 16.60 -32.28
C PRO A 325 -19.44 15.43 -32.36
N ALA A 326 -19.25 14.88 -33.55
CA ALA A 326 -18.26 13.83 -33.82
C ALA A 326 -16.83 14.39 -33.78
N LEU A 327 -16.27 14.53 -32.58
CA LEU A 327 -14.90 14.96 -32.33
C LEU A 327 -14.00 13.75 -32.06
N ALA A 328 -13.41 13.20 -33.13
CA ALA A 328 -12.42 12.13 -33.01
C ALA A 328 -11.10 12.63 -32.39
N ASP A 329 -10.39 11.72 -31.73
CA ASP A 329 -9.10 11.98 -31.10
C ASP A 329 -8.04 12.48 -32.10
N PRO A 330 -7.04 13.28 -31.66
CA PRO A 330 -5.94 13.71 -32.51
C PRO A 330 -5.19 12.49 -33.07
N THR A 331 -4.89 12.50 -34.36
CA THR A 331 -4.08 11.44 -34.96
C THR A 331 -2.61 11.61 -34.58
N LEU A 332 -2.12 10.73 -33.71
CA LEU A 332 -0.71 10.74 -33.28
C LEU A 332 0.17 9.96 -34.27
N PRO A 333 1.48 10.28 -34.35
CA PRO A 333 2.43 9.46 -35.09
C PRO A 333 2.43 8.01 -34.61
N ALA A 334 2.59 7.03 -35.51
CA ALA A 334 2.52 5.59 -35.19
C ALA A 334 3.52 5.14 -34.10
N VAL A 335 4.65 5.83 -33.96
CA VAL A 335 5.64 5.61 -32.89
C VAL A 335 5.16 6.02 -31.49
N CYS A 336 4.08 6.81 -31.44
CA CYS A 336 3.41 7.30 -30.23
C CYS A 336 2.04 6.65 -30.02
N THR A 337 1.69 5.63 -30.79
CA THR A 337 0.46 4.85 -30.63
C THR A 337 0.78 3.49 -30.02
N MET A 338 -0.10 3.02 -29.12
CA MET A 338 -0.02 1.64 -28.63
C MET A 338 -0.20 0.66 -29.80
N PRO A 339 0.62 -0.40 -29.89
CA PRO A 339 0.32 -1.50 -30.80
C PRO A 339 -1.06 -2.05 -30.47
N PRO A 340 -1.83 -2.50 -31.49
CA PRO A 340 -3.06 -3.23 -31.23
C PRO A 340 -2.76 -4.43 -30.35
N ASP A 341 -3.75 -4.84 -29.56
CA ASP A 341 -3.68 -6.13 -28.90
C ASP A 341 -3.52 -7.20 -29.96
N GLU A 342 -2.38 -7.90 -29.94
CA GLU A 342 -2.29 -9.12 -30.71
C GLU A 342 -3.33 -10.06 -30.12
N PRO A 343 -4.23 -10.63 -30.94
CA PRO A 343 -5.15 -11.63 -30.46
C PRO A 343 -4.34 -12.70 -29.76
N ALA A 344 -4.90 -13.32 -28.71
CA ALA A 344 -4.31 -14.47 -28.06
C ALA A 344 -4.28 -15.64 -29.07
N GLU A 345 -3.40 -15.56 -30.06
CA GLU A 345 -2.98 -16.73 -30.79
C GLU A 345 -2.34 -17.61 -29.72
N ASN A 346 -2.94 -18.78 -29.54
CA ASN A 346 -2.25 -19.92 -28.97
C ASN A 346 -1.08 -20.20 -29.90
N THR A 347 0.01 -19.43 -29.83
CA THR A 347 1.22 -19.67 -30.61
C THR A 347 1.78 -20.98 -30.10
N PRO A 348 1.58 -22.10 -30.81
CA PRO A 348 2.00 -23.39 -30.29
C PRO A 348 3.52 -23.39 -30.33
N GLY A 349 4.17 -23.50 -29.16
CA GLY A 349 5.62 -23.63 -29.07
C GLY A 349 6.40 -22.42 -28.56
N LEU A 350 5.76 -21.37 -27.99
CA LEU A 350 6.52 -20.47 -27.12
C LEU A 350 6.95 -21.27 -25.87
N PRO A 351 8.26 -21.35 -25.54
CA PRO A 351 8.69 -22.07 -24.37
C PRO A 351 8.07 -21.42 -23.11
N PRO A 352 7.45 -22.20 -22.21
CA PRO A 352 6.84 -21.66 -21.01
C PRO A 352 7.87 -20.89 -20.20
N GLY A 353 7.47 -19.75 -19.64
CA GLY A 353 8.34 -18.90 -18.83
C GLY A 353 8.76 -19.57 -17.52
N LEU A 354 9.58 -18.85 -16.75
CA LEU A 354 9.95 -19.22 -15.39
C LEU A 354 9.47 -18.15 -14.41
N GLY A 355 8.86 -18.60 -13.32
CA GLY A 355 8.44 -17.73 -12.23
C GLY A 355 8.69 -18.35 -10.87
N ILE A 356 8.67 -17.51 -9.85
CA ILE A 356 8.67 -17.92 -8.44
C ILE A 356 7.48 -17.27 -7.74
N GLN A 357 6.73 -18.08 -6.99
CA GLN A 357 5.59 -17.64 -6.19
C GLN A 357 5.89 -17.86 -4.71
N ILE A 358 5.68 -16.82 -3.90
CA ILE A 358 5.83 -16.87 -2.45
C ILE A 358 4.46 -16.67 -1.81
N LEU A 359 4.08 -17.57 -0.92
CA LEU A 359 2.79 -17.58 -0.23
C LEU A 359 2.89 -18.23 1.15
N ASP A 360 1.93 -17.99 2.01
CA ASP A 360 1.75 -18.76 3.24
C ASP A 360 1.09 -20.11 2.94
N PRO A 361 1.75 -21.26 3.20
CA PRO A 361 1.18 -22.56 2.88
C PRO A 361 -0.06 -22.93 3.68
N GLU A 362 -0.34 -22.28 4.82
CA GLU A 362 -1.54 -22.56 5.62
C GLU A 362 -2.77 -21.81 5.12
N SER A 363 -2.63 -20.53 4.76
CA SER A 363 -3.74 -19.68 4.30
C SER A 363 -3.81 -19.50 2.78
N ASP A 364 -2.81 -19.97 2.02
CA ASP A 364 -2.57 -19.67 0.60
C ASP A 364 -2.44 -18.16 0.31
N THR A 365 -2.19 -17.35 1.34
CA THR A 365 -2.06 -15.90 1.23
C THR A 365 -0.76 -15.53 0.50
N PRO A 366 -0.82 -14.74 -0.59
CA PRO A 366 0.39 -14.37 -1.32
C PRO A 366 1.28 -13.37 -0.57
N ALA A 367 2.59 -13.55 -0.66
CA ALA A 367 3.57 -12.65 -0.06
C ALA A 367 4.04 -11.60 -1.08
N ARG A 368 3.50 -10.38 -0.96
CA ARG A 368 3.80 -9.24 -1.85
C ARG A 368 5.11 -8.53 -1.50
N GLY A 369 5.80 -8.02 -2.51
CA GLY A 369 6.92 -7.09 -2.34
C GLY A 369 8.17 -7.72 -1.75
N ILE A 370 8.28 -9.05 -1.86
CA ILE A 370 9.44 -9.82 -1.41
C ILE A 370 10.50 -9.77 -2.51
N THR A 371 11.73 -9.44 -2.13
CA THR A 371 12.85 -9.41 -3.08
C THR A 371 13.46 -10.80 -3.19
N VAL A 372 13.57 -11.32 -4.40
CA VAL A 372 14.12 -12.63 -4.71
C VAL A 372 15.33 -12.45 -5.63
N ALA A 373 16.48 -12.97 -5.25
CA ALA A 373 17.61 -13.17 -6.16
C ALA A 373 17.60 -14.64 -6.59
N LEU A 374 17.07 -14.91 -7.78
CA LEU A 374 17.00 -16.24 -8.37
C LEU A 374 18.38 -16.62 -8.91
N GLN A 375 18.89 -17.79 -8.53
CA GLN A 375 20.22 -18.27 -8.85
C GLN A 375 20.16 -19.31 -9.98
N PHE A 376 21.04 -19.16 -10.97
CA PHE A 376 21.12 -20.03 -12.13
C PHE A 376 22.37 -20.91 -12.11
N ALA A 377 22.31 -22.05 -12.78
CA ALA A 377 23.38 -23.04 -12.82
C ALA A 377 24.69 -22.53 -13.45
N ASP A 378 24.64 -21.46 -14.25
CA ASP A 378 25.80 -20.78 -14.82
C ASP A 378 26.45 -19.77 -13.85
N GLY A 379 25.92 -19.64 -12.64
CA GLY A 379 26.39 -18.71 -11.61
C GLY A 379 25.78 -17.30 -11.74
N THR A 380 24.91 -17.05 -12.72
CA THR A 380 24.20 -15.77 -12.82
C THR A 380 23.08 -15.68 -11.79
N GLU A 381 22.74 -14.45 -11.40
CA GLU A 381 21.62 -14.18 -10.50
C GLU A 381 20.70 -13.13 -11.12
N GLN A 382 19.40 -13.30 -10.91
CA GLN A 382 18.40 -12.35 -11.35
C GLN A 382 17.54 -11.88 -10.19
N ARG A 383 17.52 -10.57 -9.99
CA ARG A 383 16.73 -9.95 -8.93
C ARG A 383 15.32 -9.65 -9.42
N LEU A 384 14.34 -10.16 -8.69
CA LEU A 384 12.92 -10.04 -8.93
C LEU A 384 12.22 -9.54 -7.66
N VAL A 385 11.01 -9.00 -7.83
CA VAL A 385 10.14 -8.62 -6.71
C VAL A 385 8.77 -9.23 -6.94
N THR A 386 8.20 -9.85 -5.91
CA THR A 386 6.85 -10.44 -5.99
C THR A 386 5.77 -9.37 -6.09
N ASP A 387 4.78 -9.59 -6.95
CA ASP A 387 3.63 -8.71 -7.13
C ASP A 387 2.53 -8.94 -6.07
N ARG A 388 1.32 -8.41 -6.32
CA ARG A 388 0.17 -8.58 -5.42
C ARG A 388 -0.30 -10.02 -5.25
N ASN A 389 0.03 -10.91 -6.20
CA ASN A 389 -0.28 -12.33 -6.19
C ASN A 389 0.91 -13.16 -5.68
N GLY A 390 1.91 -12.51 -5.07
CA GLY A 390 3.11 -13.17 -4.58
C GLY A 390 3.99 -13.71 -5.72
N LEU A 391 3.75 -13.32 -6.96
CA LEU A 391 4.37 -13.88 -8.16
C LEU A 391 5.48 -12.96 -8.69
N ALA A 392 6.61 -13.56 -9.03
CA ALA A 392 7.74 -12.91 -9.68
C ALA A 392 8.14 -13.71 -10.92
N LEU A 393 8.01 -13.09 -12.10
CA LEU A 393 8.35 -13.70 -13.39
C LEU A 393 9.74 -13.27 -13.84
N VAL A 394 10.50 -14.21 -14.38
CA VAL A 394 11.78 -13.94 -15.04
C VAL A 394 11.51 -13.26 -16.38
N PRO A 395 12.00 -12.03 -16.61
CA PRO A 395 11.91 -11.39 -17.92
C PRO A 395 12.88 -12.02 -18.93
N GLY A 396 12.43 -12.15 -20.17
CA GLY A 396 13.27 -12.50 -21.32
C GLY A 396 13.71 -13.98 -21.36
N GLU A 397 14.78 -14.23 -22.10
CA GLU A 397 15.37 -15.58 -22.22
C GLU A 397 16.13 -15.98 -20.95
N LEU A 398 16.02 -17.26 -20.61
CA LEU A 398 16.67 -17.83 -19.44
C LEU A 398 18.13 -18.17 -19.72
N PRO A 399 19.09 -17.67 -18.92
CA PRO A 399 20.50 -17.88 -19.16
C PRO A 399 20.93 -19.33 -18.92
N ALA A 400 20.35 -19.98 -17.90
CA ALA A 400 20.53 -21.41 -17.60
C ALA A 400 19.31 -21.95 -16.81
N ASN A 401 19.44 -23.16 -16.25
CA ASN A 401 18.42 -23.69 -15.33
C ASN A 401 18.54 -22.96 -13.99
N ALA A 402 17.41 -22.54 -13.39
CA ALA A 402 17.40 -22.03 -12.03
C ALA A 402 17.62 -23.16 -11.03
N VAL A 403 18.42 -22.93 -9.99
CA VAL A 403 18.84 -23.95 -9.00
C VAL A 403 18.61 -23.52 -7.55
N GLY A 404 18.33 -22.24 -7.32
CA GLY A 404 18.07 -21.72 -5.98
C GLY A 404 17.54 -20.30 -6.00
N ALA A 405 17.19 -19.80 -4.84
CA ALA A 405 16.76 -18.43 -4.64
C ALA A 405 17.23 -17.90 -3.28
N MET A 406 17.76 -16.68 -3.27
CA MET A 406 18.01 -15.90 -2.06
C MET A 406 16.85 -14.93 -1.84
N ILE A 407 16.06 -15.18 -0.81
CA ILE A 407 14.82 -14.46 -0.52
C ILE A 407 15.07 -13.48 0.61
N HIS A 408 14.72 -12.21 0.38
CA HIS A 408 14.90 -11.13 1.34
C HIS A 408 13.54 -10.63 1.80
N ALA A 409 13.18 -10.94 3.06
CA ALA A 409 12.04 -10.32 3.71
C ALA A 409 12.40 -8.89 4.11
N LYS A 410 11.44 -7.96 4.03
CA LYS A 410 11.60 -6.58 4.55
C LYS A 410 11.66 -6.50 6.09
N THR A 411 11.51 -7.63 6.78
CA THR A 411 11.49 -7.73 8.23
C THR A 411 12.88 -8.07 8.79
N LYS A 412 13.03 -8.02 10.12
CA LYS A 412 14.27 -8.40 10.83
C LYS A 412 14.70 -9.87 10.63
N ALA A 413 13.87 -10.69 9.97
CA ALA A 413 14.14 -12.11 9.74
C ALA A 413 15.33 -12.39 8.79
N GLY A 414 15.83 -11.36 8.08
CA GLY A 414 17.02 -11.47 7.23
C GLY A 414 16.76 -12.21 5.91
N ALA A 415 17.86 -12.46 5.18
CA ALA A 415 17.83 -13.19 3.92
C ALA A 415 17.88 -14.70 4.17
N ALA A 416 17.11 -15.48 3.40
CA ALA A 416 17.10 -16.94 3.48
C ALA A 416 17.38 -17.56 2.11
N ALA A 417 18.20 -18.62 2.09
CA ALA A 417 18.48 -19.39 0.90
C ALA A 417 17.47 -20.55 0.78
N VAL A 418 16.92 -20.73 -0.41
CA VAL A 418 16.07 -21.88 -0.76
C VAL A 418 16.66 -22.55 -2.00
N SER A 419 16.99 -23.83 -1.89
CA SER A 419 17.49 -24.64 -3.01
C SER A 419 16.40 -25.53 -3.56
N PHE A 420 16.45 -25.81 -4.87
CA PHE A 420 15.51 -26.69 -5.56
C PHE A 420 16.21 -27.40 -6.73
N ALA A 421 15.58 -28.46 -7.24
CA ALA A 421 16.10 -29.16 -8.42
C ALA A 421 16.14 -28.21 -9.64
N PRO A 422 17.07 -28.38 -10.60
CA PRO A 422 17.19 -27.47 -11.74
C PRO A 422 15.86 -27.29 -12.51
N VAL A 423 15.37 -26.05 -12.62
CA VAL A 423 14.12 -25.69 -13.29
C VAL A 423 14.38 -24.82 -14.52
N ARG A 424 13.80 -25.21 -15.66
CA ARG A 424 13.86 -24.45 -16.94
C ARG A 424 12.59 -23.70 -17.28
N SER A 425 11.45 -24.12 -16.73
CA SER A 425 10.16 -23.50 -16.97
C SER A 425 9.18 -23.91 -15.87
N GLY A 426 8.12 -23.12 -15.71
CA GLY A 426 7.09 -23.32 -14.70
C GLY A 426 7.19 -22.35 -13.54
N ILE A 427 6.46 -22.66 -12.47
CA ILE A 427 6.34 -21.80 -11.29
C ILE A 427 6.92 -22.52 -10.08
N ILE A 428 8.04 -22.01 -9.57
CA ILE A 428 8.65 -22.47 -8.32
C ILE A 428 7.82 -21.90 -7.16
N ARG A 429 7.20 -22.76 -6.36
CA ARG A 429 6.42 -22.36 -5.18
C ARG A 429 7.28 -22.46 -3.93
N VAL A 430 7.35 -21.36 -3.19
CA VAL A 430 8.04 -21.25 -1.90
C VAL A 430 7.04 -20.84 -0.83
N GLY A 431 7.01 -21.60 0.25
CA GLY A 431 6.19 -21.35 1.42
C GLY A 431 6.91 -20.37 2.34
N MET A 432 6.15 -19.43 2.90
CA MET A 432 6.58 -18.45 3.87
C MET A 432 5.71 -18.58 5.12
N ASP A 433 6.28 -19.03 6.24
CA ASP A 433 5.52 -19.19 7.49
C ASP A 433 5.28 -17.81 8.13
N MET A 434 4.20 -17.13 7.70
CA MET A 434 3.90 -15.76 8.11
C MET A 434 3.69 -15.62 9.62
N ARG A 435 3.29 -16.69 10.32
CA ARG A 435 3.17 -16.70 11.79
C ARG A 435 4.49 -16.41 12.48
N GLN A 436 5.63 -16.74 11.86
CA GLN A 436 6.94 -16.42 12.41
C GLN A 436 7.28 -14.93 12.30
N LEU A 437 6.57 -14.19 11.46
CA LEU A 437 6.71 -12.74 11.31
C LEU A 437 5.69 -11.94 12.11
N MET A 438 4.60 -12.56 12.54
CA MET A 438 3.62 -11.89 13.40
C MET A 438 4.28 -11.51 14.72
N ALA A 439 4.16 -10.24 15.10
CA ALA A 439 4.52 -9.80 16.43
C ALA A 439 3.64 -10.56 17.42
N ARG A 440 4.26 -11.14 18.46
CA ARG A 440 3.51 -11.80 19.52
C ARG A 440 2.63 -10.74 20.19
N PRO A 441 1.31 -10.97 20.35
CA PRO A 441 0.43 -10.02 21.03
C PRO A 441 0.93 -9.69 22.45
N PHE A 442 1.51 -10.68 23.11
CA PHE A 442 2.21 -10.56 24.39
C PHE A 442 3.22 -11.71 24.56
N ASP A 443 4.29 -11.48 25.32
CA ASP A 443 5.18 -12.54 25.83
C ASP A 443 4.52 -13.27 27.00
N THR A 444 3.90 -12.51 27.89
CA THR A 444 3.20 -13.01 29.07
C THR A 444 1.97 -12.14 29.31
N LEU A 445 0.82 -12.75 29.56
CA LEU A 445 -0.40 -12.08 29.99
C LEU A 445 -0.82 -12.61 31.35
N ARG A 446 -1.05 -11.70 32.30
CA ARG A 446 -1.55 -12.04 33.63
C ARG A 446 -3.03 -11.67 33.74
N LEU A 447 -3.82 -12.61 34.23
CA LEU A 447 -5.24 -12.46 34.43
C LEU A 447 -5.58 -12.75 35.88
N ARG A 448 -6.06 -11.75 36.61
CA ARG A 448 -6.44 -11.88 38.00
C ARG A 448 -7.72 -12.69 38.14
N ILE A 449 -7.73 -13.62 39.09
CA ILE A 449 -8.89 -14.45 39.39
C ILE A 449 -9.84 -13.63 40.28
N VAL A 450 -11.03 -13.30 39.77
CA VAL A 450 -12.06 -12.57 40.51
C VAL A 450 -13.37 -13.36 40.45
N GLY A 451 -13.60 -14.17 41.49
CA GLY A 451 -14.70 -15.14 41.50
C GLY A 451 -14.47 -16.22 40.43
N GLY A 452 -15.40 -16.35 39.49
CA GLY A 452 -15.27 -17.26 38.34
C GLY A 452 -14.70 -16.64 37.06
N ALA A 453 -14.39 -15.34 37.08
CA ALA A 453 -13.91 -14.59 35.92
C ALA A 453 -12.40 -14.34 35.99
N LEU A 454 -11.80 -14.13 34.82
CA LEU A 454 -10.39 -13.78 34.67
C LEU A 454 -10.29 -12.34 34.18
N VAL A 455 -9.63 -11.48 34.95
CA VAL A 455 -9.58 -10.04 34.70
C VAL A 455 -8.18 -9.66 34.22
N PRO A 456 -8.00 -9.26 32.95
CA PRO A 456 -6.73 -8.74 32.46
C PRO A 456 -6.39 -7.40 33.13
N ASP A 457 -5.13 -7.19 33.47
CA ASP A 457 -4.66 -5.90 34.03
C ASP A 457 -4.70 -4.76 33.00
N THR A 458 -4.82 -5.08 31.70
CA THR A 458 -4.77 -4.13 30.59
C THR A 458 -6.11 -3.50 30.21
N PHE A 459 -7.23 -4.01 30.74
CA PHE A 459 -8.56 -3.49 30.42
C PHE A 459 -9.31 -3.13 31.70
N ASP A 460 -9.52 -1.84 31.97
CA ASP A 460 -10.21 -1.37 33.17
C ASP A 460 -11.64 -1.95 33.35
N ASN A 461 -12.28 -2.37 32.24
CA ASN A 461 -13.66 -2.89 32.24
C ASN A 461 -13.81 -4.29 31.60
N GLY A 462 -12.74 -4.86 31.07
CA GLY A 462 -12.78 -6.14 30.37
C GLY A 462 -12.66 -7.31 31.35
N ARG A 463 -13.52 -8.33 31.23
CA ARG A 463 -13.41 -9.56 32.01
C ARG A 463 -13.76 -10.79 31.18
N TYR A 464 -12.95 -11.82 31.30
CA TYR A 464 -13.20 -13.11 30.67
C TYR A 464 -14.15 -13.93 31.54
N GLU A 465 -15.32 -14.26 31.00
CA GLU A 465 -16.35 -15.06 31.67
C GLU A 465 -16.62 -16.35 30.89
N ARG A 466 -16.89 -17.44 31.61
CA ARG A 466 -17.36 -18.68 30.98
C ARG A 466 -18.84 -18.52 30.67
N GLN A 467 -19.23 -18.78 29.43
CA GLN A 467 -20.66 -18.98 29.16
C GLN A 467 -21.10 -20.31 29.79
N PRO A 468 -22.31 -20.37 30.37
CA PRO A 468 -22.83 -21.55 31.05
C PRO A 468 -23.04 -22.76 30.14
#